data_AF-A0A4Y2UY53-F1
#
_entry.id   AF-A0A4Y2UY53-F1
#
_cell.length_a   1.000
_cell.length_b   1.000
_cell.length_c   1.000
_cell.angle_alpha   90.00
_cell.angle_beta   90.00
_cell.angle_gamma   90.00
#
_symmetry.space_group_name_H-M   'P 1'
#
loop_
_entity.id
_entity.type
_entity.pdbx_description
1 polymer ?
#
loop_
_entity_poly.entity_id
_entity_poly.type
_entity_poly.pdbx_seq_one_letter_code
_entity_poly.pdbx_strand_id
1 'polypeptide(L)'
;MKVKGVIYIIDVTCPFENRIDGFQQAKRVKHERYAPLLDIFKNQASRVEIVPIAVGALGTWDPANDKFLSKITTRSFLRKMQKLCVSDNIRWARDIYVEHVTGKRQFHEAEILRNPNFRPREPTTDALIDVAHCSTSVPALPV
;
A
#
# COMPACT_ATOMS: atom_id res chain seq x y z
N MET A 1 -14.43 13.01 -0.75
CA MET A 1 -14.47 14.00 0.35
C MET A 1 -14.72 15.39 -0.21
N LYS A 2 -15.65 16.20 0.33
CA LYS A 2 -15.91 17.58 -0.14
C LYS A 2 -15.40 18.62 0.86
N VAL A 3 -14.51 19.53 0.43
CA VAL A 3 -13.93 20.59 1.28
C VAL A 3 -13.94 21.91 0.51
N LYS A 4 -14.55 22.95 1.09
CA LYS A 4 -14.66 24.30 0.48
C LYS A 4 -15.15 24.28 -0.98
N GLY A 5 -16.16 23.47 -1.26
CA GLY A 5 -16.75 23.36 -2.60
C GLY A 5 -15.99 22.47 -3.59
N VAL A 6 -14.82 21.94 -3.23
CA VAL A 6 -14.02 21.01 -4.05
C VAL A 6 -14.27 19.57 -3.60
N ILE A 7 -14.49 18.65 -4.54
CA ILE A 7 -14.57 17.21 -4.29
C ILE A 7 -13.20 16.57 -4.56
N TYR A 8 -12.68 15.83 -3.59
CA TYR A 8 -11.48 15.02 -3.71
C TYR A 8 -11.83 13.53 -3.76
N ILE A 9 -11.37 12.86 -4.81
CA ILE A 9 -11.38 11.41 -4.97
C ILE A 9 -10.02 10.91 -4.51
N ILE A 10 -9.95 10.46 -3.27
CA ILE A 10 -8.70 10.03 -2.64
C ILE A 10 -8.63 8.51 -2.73
N ASP A 11 -7.52 7.99 -3.22
CA ASP A 11 -7.25 6.56 -3.22
C ASP A 11 -5.79 6.29 -2.88
N VAL A 12 -5.52 5.16 -2.23
CA VAL A 12 -4.18 4.74 -1.83
C VAL A 12 -3.61 3.78 -2.87
N THR A 13 -2.31 3.88 -3.12
CA THR A 13 -1.58 2.94 -3.97
C THR A 13 -0.27 2.52 -3.32
N CYS A 14 0.05 1.23 -3.44
CA CYS A 14 1.27 0.64 -2.90
C CYS A 14 2.14 0.04 -4.01
N PRO A 15 2.85 0.86 -4.81
CA PRO A 15 3.68 0.36 -5.90
C PRO A 15 4.97 -0.27 -5.39
N PHE A 16 5.53 -1.20 -6.17
CA PHE A 16 6.93 -1.58 -6.00
C PHE A 16 7.83 -0.38 -6.34
N GLU A 17 8.87 -0.17 -5.54
CA GLU A 17 9.71 1.03 -5.54
C GLU A 17 10.79 0.98 -6.63
N ASN A 18 10.37 0.80 -7.89
CA ASN A 18 11.29 0.89 -9.03
C ASN A 18 11.58 2.35 -9.36
N ARG A 19 12.38 3.00 -8.49
CA ARG A 19 12.72 4.43 -8.54
C ARG A 19 11.46 5.32 -8.58
N ILE A 20 11.62 6.56 -9.05
CA ILE A 20 10.52 7.54 -9.16
C ILE A 20 9.44 7.11 -10.17
N ASP A 21 9.83 6.33 -11.18
CA ASP A 21 8.95 5.92 -12.28
C ASP A 21 7.82 5.01 -11.78
N GLY A 22 8.11 4.10 -10.84
CA GLY A 22 7.09 3.26 -10.22
C GLY A 22 5.99 4.07 -9.54
N PHE A 23 6.35 5.15 -8.85
CA PHE A 23 5.40 6.06 -8.21
C PHE A 23 4.59 6.86 -9.24
N GLN A 24 5.26 7.43 -10.24
CA GLN A 24 4.61 8.18 -11.33
C GLN A 24 3.58 7.31 -12.06
N GLN A 25 3.98 6.10 -12.43
CA GLN A 25 3.12 5.15 -13.13
C GLN A 25 1.91 4.77 -12.28
N ALA A 26 2.11 4.44 -11.00
CA ALA A 26 1.00 4.07 -10.12
C ALA A 26 0.00 5.22 -9.92
N LYS A 27 0.49 6.46 -9.75
CA LYS A 27 -0.37 7.64 -9.67
C LYS A 27 -1.14 7.85 -10.97
N ARG A 28 -0.49 7.70 -12.13
CA ARG A 28 -1.14 7.79 -13.45
C ARG A 28 -2.27 6.78 -13.60
N VAL A 29 -2.05 5.52 -13.23
CA VAL A 29 -3.09 4.47 -13.28
C VAL A 29 -4.31 4.85 -12.44
N LYS A 30 -4.11 5.45 -11.25
CA LYS A 30 -5.23 5.93 -10.42
C LYS A 30 -5.95 7.12 -11.08
N HIS A 31 -5.22 8.06 -11.68
CA HIS A 31 -5.82 9.16 -12.43
C HIS A 31 -6.68 8.64 -13.60
N GLU A 32 -6.17 7.72 -14.40
CA GLU A 32 -6.89 7.12 -15.52
C GLU A 32 -8.13 6.36 -15.05
N ARG A 33 -8.00 5.53 -13.99
CA ARG A 33 -9.12 4.76 -13.43
C ARG A 33 -10.28 5.64 -12.96
N TYR A 34 -9.98 6.77 -12.32
CA TYR A 34 -11.00 7.64 -11.75
C TYR A 34 -11.37 8.84 -12.63
N ALA A 35 -10.73 9.02 -13.80
CA ALA A 35 -11.03 10.10 -14.73
C ALA A 35 -12.53 10.21 -15.07
N PRO A 36 -13.29 9.11 -15.31
CA PRO A 36 -14.73 9.20 -15.59
C PRO A 36 -15.54 9.84 -14.45
N LEU A 37 -15.08 9.78 -13.20
CA LEU A 37 -15.77 10.38 -12.07
C LEU A 37 -15.72 11.91 -12.09
N LEU A 38 -14.76 12.51 -12.80
CA LEU A 38 -14.66 13.97 -12.91
C LEU A 38 -15.92 14.54 -13.57
N ASP A 39 -16.40 13.90 -14.64
CA ASP A 39 -17.61 14.32 -15.35
C ASP A 39 -18.88 14.11 -14.54
N ILE A 40 -18.96 13.02 -13.77
CA ILE A 40 -20.11 12.71 -12.91
C ILE A 40 -20.26 13.79 -11.83
N PHE A 41 -19.14 14.24 -11.25
CA PHE A 41 -19.14 15.18 -10.15
C PHE A 41 -19.01 16.65 -10.56
N LYS A 42 -18.84 16.97 -11.86
CA LYS A 42 -18.57 18.35 -12.33
C LYS A 42 -19.64 19.37 -11.95
N ASN A 43 -20.91 18.94 -11.86
CA ASN A 43 -22.03 19.81 -11.51
C ASN A 43 -22.27 19.91 -9.99
N GLN A 44 -21.56 19.12 -9.18
CA GLN A 44 -21.76 19.04 -7.73
C GLN A 44 -20.73 19.83 -6.92
N ALA A 45 -19.70 20.37 -7.58
CA ALA A 45 -18.56 21.02 -6.97
C ALA A 45 -17.95 22.05 -7.93
N SER A 46 -17.24 23.04 -7.40
CA SER A 46 -16.48 23.98 -8.21
C SER A 46 -15.30 23.33 -8.92
N ARG A 47 -14.75 22.26 -8.33
CA ARG A 47 -13.68 21.44 -8.88
C ARG A 47 -13.74 20.02 -8.33
N VAL A 48 -13.28 19.08 -9.13
CA VAL A 48 -13.09 17.68 -8.74
C VAL A 48 -11.62 17.32 -8.97
N GLU A 49 -10.97 16.73 -7.97
CA GLU A 49 -9.55 16.35 -8.01
C GLU A 49 -9.37 14.88 -7.62
N ILE A 50 -8.62 14.14 -8.42
CA ILE A 50 -8.16 12.79 -8.07
C ILE A 50 -6.83 12.94 -7.34
N VAL A 51 -6.73 12.33 -6.17
CA VAL A 51 -5.56 12.44 -5.29
C VAL A 51 -5.08 11.04 -4.91
N PRO A 52 -4.13 10.48 -5.68
CA PRO A 52 -3.48 9.24 -5.30
C PRO A 52 -2.47 9.49 -4.17
N ILE A 53 -2.63 8.78 -3.05
CA ILE A 53 -1.65 8.72 -1.96
C ILE A 53 -0.77 7.50 -2.19
N ALA A 54 0.52 7.73 -2.45
CA ALA A 54 1.44 6.66 -2.80
C ALA A 54 2.37 6.32 -1.64
N VAL A 55 2.37 5.05 -1.24
CA VAL A 55 3.29 4.51 -0.22
C VAL A 55 3.91 3.27 -0.81
N GLY A 56 5.21 3.29 -1.10
CA GLY A 56 5.90 2.17 -1.72
C GLY A 56 5.81 0.89 -0.87
N ALA A 57 5.88 -0.24 -1.55
CA ALA A 57 5.76 -1.57 -0.94
C ALA A 57 6.89 -1.87 0.06
N LEU A 58 8.04 -1.20 -0.05
CA LEU A 58 9.18 -1.35 0.87
C LEU A 58 9.21 -0.24 1.94
N GLY A 59 8.18 0.61 2.00
CA GLY A 59 8.03 1.63 3.02
C GLY A 59 8.44 3.05 2.61
N THR A 60 8.66 3.33 1.34
CA THR A 60 8.92 4.69 0.87
C THR A 60 7.64 5.52 0.86
N TRP A 61 7.65 6.65 1.57
CA TRP A 61 6.57 7.63 1.50
C TRP A 61 6.82 8.60 0.34
N ASP A 62 5.86 8.76 -0.59
CA ASP A 62 5.97 9.78 -1.63
C ASP A 62 5.85 11.20 -1.04
N PRO A 63 6.88 12.05 -1.13
CA PRO A 63 6.80 13.43 -0.62
C PRO A 63 5.67 14.25 -1.27
N ALA A 64 5.21 13.88 -2.46
CA ALA A 64 4.08 14.54 -3.11
C ALA A 64 2.76 14.39 -2.34
N ASN A 65 2.62 13.36 -1.50
CA ASN A 65 1.46 13.18 -0.62
C ASN A 65 1.26 14.38 0.31
N ASP A 66 2.36 14.96 0.82
CA ASP A 66 2.35 16.06 1.79
C ASP A 66 1.71 17.32 1.20
N LYS A 67 1.83 17.55 -0.12
CA LYS A 67 1.24 18.71 -0.81
C LYS A 67 -0.28 18.78 -0.64
N PHE A 68 -0.95 17.63 -0.61
CA PHE A 68 -2.38 17.55 -0.38
C PHE A 68 -2.71 17.39 1.10
N LEU A 69 -2.07 16.44 1.78
CA LEU A 69 -2.44 16.08 3.16
C LEU A 69 -2.20 17.22 4.16
N SER A 70 -1.21 18.08 3.93
CA SER A 70 -0.99 19.29 4.74
C SER A 70 -2.14 20.30 4.69
N LYS A 71 -3.00 20.24 3.67
CA LYS A 71 -4.19 21.11 3.55
C LYS A 71 -5.36 20.65 4.41
N ILE A 72 -5.38 19.37 4.78
CA ILE A 72 -6.53 18.72 5.43
C ILE A 72 -6.20 18.10 6.79
N THR A 73 -4.93 18.10 7.18
CA THR A 73 -4.46 17.54 8.45
C THR A 73 -3.43 18.47 9.12
N THR A 74 -3.24 18.30 10.43
CA THR A 74 -2.15 18.99 11.14
C THR A 74 -0.80 18.35 10.82
N ARG A 75 0.29 19.13 10.91
CA ARG A 75 1.64 18.64 10.66
C ARG A 75 2.03 17.46 11.57
N SER A 76 1.65 17.49 12.84
CA SER A 76 1.92 16.40 13.80
C SER A 76 1.17 15.13 13.42
N PHE A 77 -0.10 15.26 13.01
CA PHE A 77 -0.89 14.12 12.55
C PHE A 77 -0.32 13.54 11.25
N LEU A 78 0.03 14.37 10.26
CA LEU A 78 0.64 13.92 9.01
C LEU A 78 1.92 13.10 9.24
N ARG A 79 2.80 13.57 10.13
CA ARG A 79 4.01 12.83 10.50
C ARG A 79 3.72 11.49 11.17
N LYS A 80 2.67 11.43 12.00
CA LYS A 80 2.22 10.16 12.59
C LYS A 80 1.63 9.23 11.54
N MET A 81 0.76 9.75 10.67
CA MET A 81 0.14 9.00 9.57
C MET A 81 1.19 8.39 8.64
N GLN A 82 2.18 9.18 8.21
CA GLN A 82 3.31 8.71 7.41
C GLN A 82 3.98 7.51 8.07
N LYS A 83 4.32 7.60 9.37
CA LYS A 83 4.97 6.50 10.09
C LYS A 83 4.09 5.25 10.13
N LEU A 84 2.79 5.41 10.41
CA LEU A 84 1.84 4.30 10.48
C LEU A 84 1.71 3.60 9.12
N CYS A 85 1.45 4.33 8.04
CA CYS A 85 1.32 3.78 6.70
C CYS A 85 2.60 3.05 6.24
N VAL A 86 3.77 3.65 6.49
CA VAL A 86 5.06 3.03 6.15
C VAL A 86 5.29 1.76 6.96
N SER A 87 5.04 1.80 8.27
CA SER A 87 5.23 0.64 9.15
C SER A 87 4.28 -0.50 8.76
N ASP A 88 3.04 -0.16 8.37
CA ASP A 88 2.05 -1.13 7.91
C ASP A 88 2.45 -1.78 6.58
N ASN A 89 2.90 -0.99 5.61
CA ASN A 89 3.37 -1.51 4.34
C ASN A 89 4.56 -2.46 4.51
N ILE A 90 5.58 -2.05 5.28
CA ILE A 90 6.76 -2.89 5.57
C ILE A 90 6.34 -4.20 6.22
N ARG A 91 5.41 -4.13 7.19
CA ARG A 91 4.92 -5.33 7.88
C ARG A 91 4.27 -6.30 6.91
N TRP A 92 3.36 -5.81 6.06
CA TRP A 92 2.72 -6.63 5.03
C TRP A 92 3.71 -7.20 4.02
N ALA A 93 4.67 -6.41 3.55
CA ALA A 93 5.70 -6.88 2.64
C ALA A 93 6.54 -8.01 3.26
N ARG A 94 6.89 -7.88 4.54
CA ARG A 94 7.59 -8.93 5.29
C ARG A 94 6.77 -10.20 5.43
N ASP A 95 5.48 -10.10 5.75
CA ASP A 95 4.60 -11.27 5.88
C ASP A 95 4.49 -12.02 4.54
N ILE A 96 4.27 -11.30 3.45
CA ILE A 96 4.20 -11.86 2.09
C ILE A 96 5.53 -12.52 1.71
N TYR A 97 6.67 -11.87 1.99
CA TYR A 97 7.99 -12.42 1.71
C TYR A 97 8.27 -13.69 2.51
N VAL A 98 8.01 -13.68 3.82
CA VAL A 98 8.23 -14.86 4.68
C VAL A 98 7.34 -16.02 4.24
N GLU A 99 6.08 -15.77 3.91
CA GLU A 99 5.21 -16.81 3.35
C GLU A 99 5.76 -17.38 2.04
N HIS A 100 6.25 -16.51 1.15
CA HIS A 100 6.85 -16.94 -0.12
C HIS A 100 8.07 -17.84 0.07
N VAL A 101 9.01 -17.47 0.96
CA VAL A 101 10.25 -18.26 1.14
C VAL A 101 10.06 -19.50 2.01
N THR A 102 9.07 -19.52 2.90
CA THR A 102 8.87 -20.64 3.85
C THR A 102 7.71 -21.55 3.50
N GLY A 103 6.82 -21.13 2.59
CA GLY A 103 5.54 -21.79 2.33
C GLY A 103 4.53 -21.73 3.48
N LYS A 104 4.87 -21.06 4.60
CA LYS A 104 4.02 -21.00 5.80
C LYS A 104 3.20 -19.72 5.82
N ARG A 105 1.88 -19.85 5.84
CA ARG A 105 0.93 -18.73 5.87
C ARG A 105 1.25 -17.72 6.98
N GLN A 106 1.51 -16.47 6.61
CA GLN A 106 1.86 -15.39 7.56
C GLN A 106 0.72 -14.42 7.87
N PHE A 107 -0.46 -14.63 7.29
CA PHE A 107 -1.63 -13.79 7.58
C PHE A 107 -2.93 -14.58 7.45
N HIS A 108 -3.87 -14.36 8.36
CA HIS A 108 -5.21 -14.94 8.31
C HIS A 108 -6.22 -13.81 8.35
N GLU A 109 -7.05 -13.71 7.31
CA GLU A 109 -7.98 -12.57 7.14
C GLU A 109 -8.92 -12.44 8.34
N ALA A 110 -9.55 -13.54 8.77
CA ALA A 110 -10.45 -13.53 9.93
C ALA A 110 -9.77 -13.05 11.23
N GLU A 111 -8.52 -13.43 11.45
CA GLU A 111 -7.76 -13.02 12.63
C GLU A 111 -7.31 -11.56 12.55
N ILE A 112 -6.95 -11.08 11.36
CA ILE A 112 -6.58 -9.67 11.14
C ILE A 112 -7.78 -8.75 11.31
N LEU A 113 -8.97 -9.18 10.87
CA LEU A 113 -10.21 -8.43 11.10
C LEU A 113 -10.57 -8.34 12.59
N ARG A 114 -10.24 -9.37 13.38
CA ARG A 114 -10.44 -9.37 14.84
C ARG A 114 -9.39 -8.55 15.57
N ASN A 115 -8.13 -8.67 15.16
CA ASN A 115 -7.00 -7.96 15.72
C ASN A 115 -6.06 -7.54 14.57
N PRO A 116 -6.05 -6.27 14.17
CA PRO A 116 -5.19 -5.78 13.10
C PRO A 116 -3.69 -6.00 13.35
N ASN A 117 -3.30 -6.17 14.61
CA ASN A 117 -1.93 -6.44 15.02
C ASN A 117 -1.61 -7.95 15.10
N PHE A 118 -2.57 -8.83 14.83
CA PHE A 118 -2.34 -10.27 14.83
C PHE A 118 -1.28 -10.63 13.79
N ARG A 119 -0.34 -11.50 14.21
CA ARG A 119 0.65 -12.12 13.34
C ARG A 119 0.93 -13.55 13.80
N PRO A 120 0.98 -14.52 12.87
CA PRO A 120 1.52 -15.85 13.16
C PRO A 120 2.97 -15.76 13.64
N ARG A 121 3.39 -16.72 14.46
CA ARG A 121 4.77 -16.81 14.96
C ARG A 121 5.72 -17.06 13.80
N GLU A 122 6.84 -16.33 13.78
CA GLU A 122 7.87 -16.54 12.77
C GLU A 122 8.42 -17.98 12.86
N PRO A 123 8.66 -18.64 11.71
CA PRO A 123 9.36 -19.92 11.71
C PRO A 123 10.76 -19.73 12.31
N THR A 124 11.10 -20.55 13.30
CA THR A 124 12.46 -20.56 13.86
C THR A 124 13.45 -21.10 12.82
N THR A 125 14.70 -20.66 12.86
CA THR A 125 15.75 -20.99 11.88
C THR A 125 15.88 -22.50 11.63
N ASP A 126 15.70 -23.32 12.67
CA ASP A 126 15.75 -24.78 12.58
C ASP A 126 14.69 -25.35 11.63
N ALA A 127 13.52 -24.70 11.53
CA ALA A 127 12.42 -25.11 10.67
C ALA A 127 12.56 -24.62 9.21
N LEU A 128 13.58 -23.82 8.89
CA LEU A 128 13.90 -23.37 7.53
C LEU A 128 14.86 -24.34 6.82
N ILE A 129 15.72 -25.03 7.59
CA ILE A 129 16.72 -25.98 7.09
C ILE A 129 16.03 -27.26 6.56
N ASP A 130 14.98 -27.74 7.23
CA ASP A 130 14.22 -28.93 6.79
C ASP A 130 13.45 -28.71 5.47
N VAL A 131 12.99 -27.48 5.20
CA VAL A 131 12.19 -27.19 3.99
C VAL A 131 13.08 -27.02 2.76
N ALA A 132 14.30 -26.50 2.92
CA ALA A 132 15.27 -26.34 1.83
C ALA A 132 15.67 -27.68 1.20
N HIS A 133 15.67 -28.78 1.97
CA HIS A 133 15.93 -30.12 1.44
C HIS A 133 14.77 -30.74 0.66
N CYS A 134 13.53 -30.25 0.85
CA CYS A 134 12.34 -30.80 0.19
C CYS A 134 11.94 -30.05 -1.10
N SER A 135 12.50 -28.86 -1.34
CA SER A 135 11.93 -27.89 -2.30
C SER A 135 12.67 -27.78 -3.65
N THR A 136 13.55 -28.72 -4.03
CA THR A 136 14.27 -28.66 -5.32
C THR A 136 13.41 -28.96 -6.56
N SER A 137 12.09 -29.03 -6.44
CA SER A 137 11.18 -29.20 -7.58
C SER A 137 10.07 -28.14 -7.58
N VAL A 138 10.37 -26.95 -8.09
CA VAL A 138 9.31 -26.03 -8.57
C VAL A 138 9.65 -25.66 -10.01
N PRO A 139 8.81 -26.00 -11.01
CA PRO A 139 9.04 -25.58 -12.38
C PRO A 139 8.81 -24.07 -12.50
N ALA A 140 9.70 -23.40 -13.25
CA ALA A 140 9.65 -21.97 -13.49
C ALA A 140 8.28 -21.55 -14.07
N LEU A 141 7.69 -20.51 -13.50
CA LEU A 141 6.51 -19.85 -14.09
C LEU A 141 6.94 -19.17 -15.41
N PRO A 142 6.23 -19.38 -16.52
CA PRO A 142 6.55 -18.72 -17.78
C PRO A 142 6.26 -17.22 -17.69
N VAL A 143 7.19 -16.44 -18.25
CA VAL A 143 7.13 -14.98 -18.41
C VAL A 143 6.11 -14.59 -19.47
#